data_AF-A0A5D5ANH9-F1
#
_entry.id   AF-A0A5D5ANH9-F1
#
_cell.length_a   1.000
_cell.length_b   1.000
_cell.length_c   1.000
_cell.angle_alpha   90.00
_cell.angle_beta   90.00
_cell.angle_gamma   90.00
#
_symmetry.space_group_name_H-M   'P 1'
#
loop_
_entity.id
_entity.type
_entity.pdbx_description
1 polymer ?
#
loop_
_entity_poly.entity_id
_entity_poly.type
_entity_poly.pdbx_seq_one_letter_code
_entity_poly.pdbx_strand_id
1 'polypeptide(L)'
;MPSRRSIVAGCCAVAIAGCLDEDSPESEPGSTDDDDTDDSPNDVSEPTYRTLEEERKRGQAEAISASKSEWDRWVEYQSDDDEVRYVGAKGPSSNVDPDEYDQEPPDRDLEFETTPWDRWKHIRANDVAGEAALEAVTAELGIEHVSRPIAVSQDPADRRTAVRVETVVDGDGDIIDGESTDIDAVAAATPKSVDVTYELDEQTFETTREVFAEYRTM
;
A
#
# COMPACT_ATOMS: atom_id res chain seq x y z
N MET A 1 10.85 3.40 -40.94
CA MET A 1 9.56 2.85 -40.45
C MET A 1 9.81 2.29 -39.06
N PRO A 2 9.48 3.03 -37.98
CA PRO A 2 9.59 2.52 -36.63
C PRO A 2 8.31 1.77 -36.23
N SER A 3 8.49 0.53 -35.78
CA SER A 3 7.45 -0.39 -35.33
C SER A 3 6.91 0.05 -33.97
N ARG A 4 5.59 0.19 -33.85
CA ARG A 4 4.89 0.45 -32.58
C ARG A 4 4.55 -0.88 -31.93
N ARG A 5 5.07 -1.14 -30.74
CA ARG A 5 4.61 -2.22 -29.87
C ARG A 5 3.65 -1.62 -28.84
N SER A 6 2.40 -2.09 -28.87
CA SER A 6 1.36 -1.75 -27.90
C SER A 6 1.59 -2.54 -26.61
N ILE A 7 1.56 -1.85 -25.48
CA ILE A 7 1.47 -2.45 -24.14
C ILE A 7 -0.01 -2.41 -23.75
N VAL A 8 -0.60 -3.57 -23.50
CA VAL A 8 -1.94 -3.70 -22.92
C VAL A 8 -1.74 -3.78 -21.42
N ALA A 9 -2.11 -2.71 -20.70
CA ALA A 9 -2.17 -2.69 -19.25
C ALA A 9 -3.57 -3.16 -18.82
N GLY A 10 -3.63 -4.33 -18.18
CA GLY A 10 -4.83 -4.83 -17.52
C GLY A 10 -4.90 -4.28 -16.10
N CYS A 11 -5.84 -3.38 -15.84
CA CYS A 11 -6.20 -2.94 -14.49
C CYS A 11 -7.15 -3.95 -13.86
N CYS A 12 -6.74 -4.64 -12.80
CA CYS A 12 -7.66 -5.30 -11.89
C CYS A 12 -8.13 -4.29 -10.84
N ALA A 13 -9.40 -3.89 -10.92
CA ALA A 13 -10.08 -3.13 -9.89
C ALA A 13 -10.60 -4.11 -8.83
N VAL A 14 -10.13 -3.97 -7.59
CA VAL A 14 -10.70 -4.67 -6.42
C VAL A 14 -11.84 -3.81 -5.89
N ALA A 15 -13.08 -4.27 -6.07
CA ALA A 15 -14.26 -3.67 -5.47
C ALA A 15 -14.46 -4.27 -4.07
N ILE A 16 -14.33 -3.45 -3.03
CA ILE A 16 -14.68 -3.83 -1.66
C ILE A 16 -16.17 -3.52 -1.49
N ALA A 17 -17.02 -4.50 -1.77
CA ALA A 17 -18.43 -4.48 -1.37
C ALA A 17 -18.53 -4.96 0.08
N GLY A 18 -19.11 -4.13 0.95
CA GLY A 18 -19.31 -4.46 2.36
C GLY A 18 -20.46 -5.42 2.60
N CYS A 19 -20.45 -6.07 3.76
CA CYS A 19 -21.65 -6.67 4.35
C CYS A 19 -21.77 -6.23 5.82
N LEU A 20 -22.82 -5.45 6.07
CA LEU A 20 -23.53 -5.38 7.34
C LEU A 20 -24.28 -6.71 7.58
N ASP A 21 -24.54 -6.97 8.86
CA ASP A 21 -25.52 -7.92 9.44
C ASP A 21 -25.10 -9.38 9.71
N GLU A 22 -25.00 -9.68 11.02
CA GLU A 22 -25.18 -10.97 11.72
C GLU A 22 -25.50 -10.59 13.19
N ASP A 23 -26.46 -11.15 13.95
CA ASP A 23 -27.19 -12.41 13.86
C ASP A 23 -28.42 -12.44 14.81
N SER A 24 -29.58 -12.88 14.28
CA SER A 24 -30.62 -13.89 14.71
C SER A 24 -30.92 -14.24 16.21
N PRO A 25 -31.91 -15.13 16.55
CA PRO A 25 -33.04 -15.74 15.79
C PRO A 25 -34.40 -15.77 16.54
N GLU A 26 -35.49 -16.18 15.86
CA GLU A 26 -36.47 -17.13 16.44
C GLU A 26 -37.30 -17.86 15.36
N SER A 27 -37.42 -19.18 15.52
CA SER A 27 -38.40 -20.15 14.95
C SER A 27 -38.02 -20.96 13.71
N GLU A 28 -37.75 -22.26 13.93
CA GLU A 28 -38.04 -23.38 13.01
C GLU A 28 -39.54 -23.78 13.10
N PRO A 29 -40.08 -24.75 12.32
CA PRO A 29 -39.55 -25.51 11.17
C PRO A 29 -40.52 -25.55 9.95
N GLY A 30 -40.04 -25.99 8.78
CA GLY A 30 -40.93 -26.32 7.66
C GLY A 30 -40.21 -26.98 6.49
N SER A 31 -40.35 -28.28 6.35
CA SER A 31 -39.90 -29.09 5.21
C SER A 31 -40.54 -28.63 3.90
N THR A 32 -39.77 -28.54 2.81
CA THR A 32 -40.18 -28.95 1.44
C THR A 32 -38.91 -29.14 0.61
N ASP A 33 -38.76 -30.35 0.06
CA ASP A 33 -37.86 -30.67 -1.06
C ASP A 33 -38.21 -29.80 -2.26
N ASP A 34 -37.27 -29.02 -2.79
CA ASP A 34 -37.27 -28.63 -4.19
C ASP A 34 -35.83 -28.67 -4.72
N ASP A 35 -35.72 -29.43 -5.79
CA ASP A 35 -34.58 -29.72 -6.64
C ASP A 35 -34.41 -28.51 -7.57
N ASP A 36 -33.50 -27.60 -7.24
CA ASP A 36 -33.10 -26.53 -8.16
C ASP A 36 -31.59 -26.56 -8.36
N THR A 37 -31.24 -27.04 -9.54
CA THR A 37 -29.89 -27.04 -10.11
C THR A 37 -29.54 -25.59 -10.47
N ASP A 38 -29.00 -24.82 -9.53
CA ASP A 38 -28.37 -23.54 -9.84
C ASP A 38 -26.88 -23.77 -10.09
N ASP A 39 -26.56 -24.09 -11.34
CA ASP A 39 -25.22 -24.03 -11.91
C ASP A 39 -24.82 -22.55 -11.98
N SER A 40 -24.44 -21.98 -10.83
CA SER A 40 -23.84 -20.65 -10.73
C SER A 40 -22.40 -20.75 -11.25
N PRO A 41 -22.08 -20.21 -12.45
CA PRO A 41 -20.73 -20.25 -12.95
C PRO A 41 -19.95 -19.06 -12.39
N ASN A 42 -18.78 -19.36 -11.83
CA ASN A 42 -17.75 -18.44 -11.36
C ASN A 42 -17.84 -18.03 -9.87
N ASP A 43 -17.86 -19.01 -8.97
CA ASP A 43 -17.09 -18.88 -7.73
C ASP A 43 -15.59 -18.96 -8.11
N VAL A 44 -15.05 -17.85 -8.60
CA VAL A 44 -13.59 -17.64 -8.61
C VAL A 44 -13.20 -17.38 -7.17
N SER A 45 -13.12 -18.46 -6.39
CA SER A 45 -12.47 -18.42 -5.10
C SER A 45 -11.08 -17.83 -5.32
N GLU A 46 -10.81 -16.68 -4.71
CA GLU A 46 -9.50 -16.05 -4.81
C GLU A 46 -8.44 -17.09 -4.44
N PRO A 47 -7.34 -17.21 -5.20
CA PRO A 47 -6.28 -18.13 -4.86
C PRO A 47 -5.83 -17.85 -3.41
N THR A 48 -6.01 -18.84 -2.54
CA THR A 48 -5.59 -18.73 -1.14
C THR A 48 -4.08 -18.93 -1.09
N TYR A 49 -3.33 -17.84 -1.17
CA TYR A 49 -1.88 -17.85 -0.92
C TYR A 49 -1.62 -18.09 0.57
N ARG A 50 -0.69 -18.99 0.89
CA ARG A 50 -0.28 -19.28 2.27
C ARG A 50 1.18 -18.91 2.43
N THR A 51 1.53 -18.15 3.47
CA THR A 51 2.95 -17.90 3.75
C THR A 51 3.66 -19.21 4.06
N LEU A 52 4.68 -19.57 3.28
CA LEU A 52 5.53 -20.73 3.52
C LEU A 52 6.71 -20.36 4.41
N GLU A 53 7.34 -19.22 4.10
CA GLU A 53 8.53 -18.72 4.78
C GLU A 53 8.42 -17.21 4.99
N GLU A 54 8.85 -16.76 6.17
CA GLU A 54 8.97 -15.33 6.50
C GLU A 54 10.25 -15.13 7.30
N GLU A 55 11.14 -14.28 6.79
CA GLU A 55 12.37 -13.91 7.45
C GLU A 55 12.52 -12.40 7.53
N ARG A 56 13.20 -11.93 8.59
CA ARG A 56 13.49 -10.51 8.80
C ARG A 56 14.89 -10.32 9.34
N LYS A 57 15.64 -9.40 8.75
CA LYS A 57 16.97 -8.97 9.21
C LYS A 57 17.05 -7.44 9.27
N ARG A 58 17.90 -6.91 10.14
CA ARG A 58 18.20 -5.47 10.15
C ARG A 58 19.03 -5.13 8.91
N GLY A 59 18.79 -3.95 8.32
CA GLY A 59 19.64 -3.44 7.24
C GLY A 59 21.09 -3.29 7.68
N GLN A 60 22.01 -3.57 6.77
CA GLN A 60 23.45 -3.61 7.01
C GLN A 60 24.22 -2.61 6.15
N ALA A 61 23.59 -2.05 5.11
CA ALA A 61 24.19 -1.02 4.29
C ALA A 61 24.38 0.28 5.09
N GLU A 62 25.16 1.20 4.52
CA GLU A 62 25.38 2.51 5.12
C GLU A 62 24.06 3.26 5.36
N ALA A 63 24.04 4.09 6.41
CA ALA A 63 22.88 4.94 6.64
C ALA A 63 22.80 5.99 5.55
N ILE A 64 21.58 6.33 5.14
CA ILE A 64 21.32 7.35 4.13
C ILE A 64 20.48 8.48 4.71
N SER A 65 20.39 9.59 4.00
CA SER A 65 19.53 10.71 4.38
C SER A 65 18.52 10.96 3.27
N ALA A 66 17.30 11.32 3.66
CA ALA A 66 16.22 11.64 2.74
C ALA A 66 15.45 12.86 3.25
N SER A 67 15.05 13.74 2.33
CA SER A 67 14.25 14.91 2.66
C SER A 67 13.04 15.05 1.76
N LYS A 68 11.96 15.59 2.31
CA LYS A 68 10.74 15.90 1.57
C LYS A 68 10.16 17.22 2.06
N SER A 69 10.12 18.20 1.18
CA SER A 69 9.41 19.45 1.39
C SER A 69 8.07 19.38 0.63
N GLU A 70 6.97 19.45 1.37
CA GLU A 70 5.63 19.33 0.83
C GLU A 70 5.02 20.70 0.57
N TRP A 71 4.80 20.98 -0.72
CA TRP A 71 4.21 22.23 -1.22
C TRP A 71 2.94 21.95 -2.04
N ASP A 72 2.30 20.81 -1.80
CA ASP A 72 1.06 20.47 -2.49
C ASP A 72 -0.03 21.45 -2.03
N ARG A 73 -0.69 22.11 -2.99
CA ARG A 73 -1.80 23.04 -2.71
C ARG A 73 -2.97 22.38 -1.97
N TRP A 74 -2.99 21.05 -1.92
CA TRP A 74 -4.00 20.24 -1.26
C TRP A 74 -3.59 19.75 0.12
N VAL A 75 -2.39 20.09 0.61
CA VAL A 75 -1.91 19.75 1.95
C VAL A 75 -1.51 21.05 2.64
N GLU A 76 -2.16 21.36 3.75
CA GLU A 76 -2.02 22.63 4.46
C GLU A 76 -1.91 22.39 5.96
N TYR A 77 -0.92 23.00 6.61
CA TYR A 77 -0.84 23.01 8.07
C TYR A 77 -1.75 24.11 8.65
N GLN A 78 -2.61 23.70 9.58
CA GLN A 78 -3.57 24.57 10.28
C GLN A 78 -3.07 24.85 11.69
N SER A 79 -2.45 26.02 11.87
CA SER A 79 -1.75 26.37 13.11
C SER A 79 -2.66 26.58 14.33
N ASP A 80 -3.93 26.93 14.11
CA ASP A 80 -4.92 27.12 15.19
C ASP A 80 -5.23 25.81 15.94
N ASP A 81 -5.24 24.69 15.21
CA ASP A 81 -5.63 23.36 15.73
C ASP A 81 -4.45 22.36 15.83
N ASP A 82 -3.25 22.72 15.34
CA ASP A 82 -2.08 21.82 15.20
C ASP A 82 -2.41 20.57 14.36
N GLU A 83 -3.12 20.78 13.26
CA GLU A 83 -3.55 19.71 12.34
C GLU A 83 -3.08 19.98 10.91
N VAL A 84 -3.06 18.93 10.10
CA VAL A 84 -2.84 19.01 8.65
C VAL A 84 -4.13 18.66 7.95
N ARG A 85 -4.60 19.58 7.10
CA ARG A 85 -5.71 19.36 6.19
C ARG A 85 -5.18 18.79 4.88
N TYR A 86 -5.76 17.70 4.41
CA TYR A 86 -5.35 17.05 3.17
C TYR A 86 -6.56 16.46 2.43
N VAL A 87 -6.39 16.10 1.15
CA VAL A 87 -7.43 15.40 0.38
C VAL A 87 -7.42 13.91 0.75
N GLY A 88 -8.46 13.46 1.44
CA GLY A 88 -8.65 12.06 1.81
C GLY A 88 -9.28 11.22 0.72
N ALA A 89 -10.22 11.81 -0.03
CA ALA A 89 -10.92 11.13 -1.12
C ALA A 89 -11.25 12.07 -2.29
N LYS A 90 -11.46 11.46 -3.46
CA LYS A 90 -11.97 12.12 -4.68
C LYS A 90 -13.32 11.50 -5.01
N GLY A 91 -14.39 12.17 -4.61
CA GLY A 91 -15.77 11.74 -4.86
C GLY A 91 -16.19 11.91 -6.33
N PRO A 92 -17.30 11.30 -6.75
CA PRO A 92 -17.97 11.70 -7.99
C PRO A 92 -18.34 13.18 -7.93
N SER A 93 -18.35 13.88 -9.07
CA SER A 93 -18.82 15.26 -9.12
C SER A 93 -20.27 15.34 -8.62
N SER A 94 -20.55 16.17 -7.63
CA SER A 94 -21.93 16.50 -7.25
C SER A 94 -22.67 17.32 -8.33
N ASN A 95 -21.95 17.81 -9.35
CA ASN A 95 -22.46 18.71 -10.39
C ASN A 95 -22.60 18.07 -11.78
N VAL A 96 -22.41 16.75 -11.93
CA VAL A 96 -22.54 16.07 -13.23
C VAL A 96 -23.72 15.10 -13.20
N ASP A 97 -24.61 15.23 -14.18
CA ASP A 97 -25.71 14.31 -14.40
C ASP A 97 -25.13 12.91 -14.71
N PRO A 98 -25.56 11.83 -14.02
CA PRO A 98 -25.08 10.48 -14.27
C PRO A 98 -25.20 10.03 -15.73
N ASP A 99 -26.10 10.63 -16.52
CA ASP A 99 -26.29 10.34 -17.95
C ASP A 99 -25.28 11.05 -18.88
N GLU A 100 -24.42 11.95 -18.37
CA GLU A 100 -23.40 12.69 -19.14
C GLU A 100 -21.97 12.12 -19.01
N TYR A 101 -21.80 10.99 -18.31
CA TYR A 101 -20.49 10.35 -18.05
C TYR A 101 -19.73 9.86 -19.30
N ASP A 102 -20.38 9.84 -20.47
CA ASP A 102 -19.85 9.25 -21.70
C ASP A 102 -18.91 10.16 -22.51
N GLN A 103 -18.71 11.43 -22.12
CA GLN A 103 -18.02 12.40 -23.00
C GLN A 103 -16.76 13.06 -22.42
N GLU A 104 -16.59 13.15 -21.10
CA GLU A 104 -15.35 13.61 -20.44
C GLU A 104 -15.34 13.08 -18.98
N PRO A 105 -14.18 12.70 -18.38
CA PRO A 105 -14.16 12.30 -16.99
C PRO A 105 -14.68 13.48 -16.13
N PRO A 106 -15.72 13.30 -15.32
CA PRO A 106 -16.33 14.42 -14.61
C PRO A 106 -15.36 15.04 -13.60
N ASP A 107 -15.48 16.35 -13.39
CA ASP A 107 -14.75 17.09 -12.34
C ASP A 107 -15.03 16.45 -10.98
N ARG A 108 -14.06 15.77 -10.38
CA ARG A 108 -14.27 15.07 -9.10
C ARG A 108 -14.22 16.05 -7.92
N ASP A 109 -15.21 15.96 -7.03
CA ASP A 109 -15.20 16.71 -5.78
C ASP A 109 -14.09 16.19 -4.85
N LEU A 110 -13.38 17.12 -4.20
CA LEU A 110 -12.32 16.80 -3.26
C LEU A 110 -12.89 16.79 -1.84
N GLU A 111 -12.81 15.64 -1.18
CA GLU A 111 -13.16 15.49 0.22
C GLU A 111 -11.89 15.69 1.06
N PHE A 112 -11.92 16.71 1.91
CA PHE A 112 -10.80 17.03 2.79
C PHE A 112 -10.98 16.35 4.14
N GLU A 113 -9.89 15.80 4.65
CA GLU A 113 -9.76 15.26 5.99
C GLU A 113 -8.72 16.08 6.76
N THR A 114 -8.74 15.96 8.09
CA THR A 114 -7.67 16.49 8.94
C THR A 114 -6.98 15.36 9.71
N THR A 115 -5.71 15.59 10.05
CA THR A 115 -4.94 14.70 10.93
C THR A 115 -4.03 15.54 11.81
N PRO A 116 -3.95 15.26 13.13
CA PRO A 116 -3.03 15.98 14.01
C PRO A 116 -1.59 15.95 13.49
N TRP A 117 -0.90 17.09 13.57
CA TRP A 117 0.47 17.25 13.07
C TRP A 117 1.42 16.19 13.65
N ASP A 118 1.29 15.89 14.94
CA ASP A 118 2.09 14.88 15.62
C ASP A 118 1.98 13.50 14.95
N ARG A 119 0.77 13.10 14.53
CA ARG A 119 0.55 11.86 13.79
C ARG A 119 1.02 11.98 12.33
N TRP A 120 0.70 13.10 11.67
CA TRP A 120 1.02 13.34 10.27
C TRP A 120 2.52 13.26 9.97
N LYS A 121 3.34 13.96 10.77
CA LYS A 121 4.81 14.00 10.57
C LYS A 121 5.43 12.60 10.64
N HIS A 122 4.90 11.72 11.48
CA HIS A 122 5.36 10.34 11.56
C HIS A 122 4.91 9.48 10.37
N ILE A 123 3.69 9.69 9.85
CA ILE A 123 3.22 9.06 8.60
C ILE A 123 4.16 9.43 7.45
N ARG A 124 4.41 10.73 7.26
CA ARG A 124 5.28 11.22 6.16
C ARG A 124 6.73 10.79 6.35
N ALA A 125 7.24 10.78 7.58
CA ALA A 125 8.61 10.29 7.82
C ALA A 125 8.78 8.81 7.47
N ASN A 126 7.78 7.96 7.76
CA ASN A 126 7.83 6.54 7.35
C ASN A 126 7.71 6.38 5.83
N ASP A 127 6.90 7.22 5.19
CA ASP A 127 6.77 7.22 3.73
C ASP A 127 8.10 7.56 3.05
N VAL A 128 8.75 8.65 3.50
CA VAL A 128 10.05 9.10 2.99
C VAL A 128 11.14 8.08 3.26
N ALA A 129 11.23 7.55 4.48
CA ALA A 129 12.22 6.52 4.82
C ALA A 129 12.03 5.24 3.99
N GLY A 130 10.78 4.80 3.83
CA GLY A 130 10.45 3.63 3.03
C GLY A 130 10.80 3.81 1.55
N GLU A 131 10.52 5.00 0.98
CA GLU A 131 10.85 5.32 -0.41
C GLU A 131 12.35 5.28 -0.66
N ALA A 132 13.11 5.98 0.17
CA ALA A 132 14.56 6.05 0.05
C ALA A 132 15.21 4.66 0.22
N ALA A 133 14.71 3.86 1.17
CA ALA A 133 15.22 2.50 1.37
C ALA A 133 14.86 1.58 0.19
N LEU A 134 13.65 1.67 -0.35
CA LEU A 134 13.23 0.91 -1.52
C LEU A 134 14.10 1.25 -2.74
N GLU A 135 14.31 2.54 -3.01
CA GLU A 135 15.14 3.01 -4.12
C GLU A 135 16.57 2.47 -3.98
N ALA A 136 17.16 2.56 -2.79
CA ALA A 136 18.51 2.06 -2.51
C ALA A 136 18.62 0.54 -2.77
N VAL A 137 17.67 -0.26 -2.27
CA VAL A 137 17.68 -1.72 -2.44
C VAL A 137 17.46 -2.11 -3.90
N THR A 138 16.51 -1.46 -4.57
CA THR A 138 16.21 -1.70 -5.99
C THR A 138 17.43 -1.39 -6.86
N ALA A 139 18.11 -0.27 -6.59
CA ALA A 139 19.31 0.12 -7.32
C ALA A 139 20.49 -0.83 -7.10
N GLU A 140 20.69 -1.32 -5.86
CA GLU A 140 21.81 -2.19 -5.51
C GLU A 140 21.62 -3.63 -6.00
N LEU A 141 20.42 -4.19 -5.84
CA LEU A 141 20.13 -5.58 -6.20
C LEU A 141 19.70 -5.75 -7.67
N GLY A 142 19.17 -4.69 -8.29
CA GLY A 142 18.67 -4.73 -9.67
C GLY A 142 17.42 -5.60 -9.85
N ILE A 143 16.63 -5.81 -8.80
CA ILE A 143 15.39 -6.59 -8.80
C ILE A 143 14.17 -5.67 -8.75
N GLU A 144 13.08 -6.05 -9.42
CA GLU A 144 11.88 -5.22 -9.51
C GLU A 144 10.81 -5.59 -8.46
N HIS A 145 10.90 -6.78 -7.88
CA HIS A 145 9.93 -7.34 -6.92
C HIS A 145 10.26 -6.95 -5.47
N VAL A 146 10.47 -5.66 -5.27
CA VAL A 146 10.73 -5.08 -3.95
C VAL A 146 9.58 -4.17 -3.57
N SER A 147 9.06 -4.36 -2.37
CA SER A 147 7.92 -3.61 -1.86
C SER A 147 8.21 -2.98 -0.51
N ARG A 148 7.34 -2.05 -0.12
CA ARG A 148 7.36 -1.35 1.18
C ARG A 148 6.10 -1.71 1.95
N PRO A 149 6.12 -2.74 2.81
CA PRO A 149 4.94 -3.12 3.57
C PRO A 149 4.49 -1.96 4.48
N ILE A 150 3.19 -1.64 4.45
CA ILE A 150 2.59 -0.59 5.27
C ILE A 150 1.83 -1.24 6.42
N ALA A 151 2.35 -1.12 7.64
CA ALA A 151 1.68 -1.61 8.85
C ALA A 151 0.57 -0.64 9.32
N VAL A 152 -0.57 -0.64 8.63
CA VAL A 152 -1.67 0.33 8.86
C VAL A 152 -2.27 0.27 10.27
N SER A 153 -2.21 -0.88 10.93
CA SER A 153 -2.78 -1.10 12.28
C SER A 153 -1.89 -0.60 13.43
N GLN A 154 -0.64 -0.21 13.16
CA GLN A 154 0.30 0.27 14.17
C GLN A 154 0.30 1.80 14.25
N ASP A 155 0.63 2.36 15.41
CA ASP A 155 0.84 3.79 15.55
C ASP A 155 2.01 4.25 14.65
N PRO A 156 1.85 5.32 13.83
CA PRO A 156 2.90 5.81 12.94
C PRO A 156 4.24 6.14 13.63
N ALA A 157 4.24 6.53 14.91
CA ALA A 157 5.48 6.79 15.64
C ALA A 157 6.29 5.50 15.85
N ASP A 158 5.59 4.39 16.11
CA ASP A 158 6.17 3.07 16.42
C ASP A 158 6.37 2.16 15.21
N ARG A 159 5.87 2.56 14.04
CA ARG A 159 6.04 1.80 12.79
C ARG A 159 7.51 1.67 12.44
N ARG A 160 7.89 0.45 12.10
CA ARG A 160 9.21 0.14 11.56
C ARG A 160 9.20 0.34 10.06
N THR A 161 10.28 0.89 9.52
CA THR A 161 10.49 0.93 8.08
C THR A 161 11.02 -0.42 7.64
N ALA A 162 10.44 -1.00 6.59
CA ALA A 162 10.90 -2.26 6.04
C ALA A 162 10.87 -2.23 4.52
N VAL A 163 11.77 -3.02 3.93
CA VAL A 163 11.82 -3.33 2.51
C VAL A 163 11.64 -4.83 2.38
N ARG A 164 10.68 -5.25 1.57
CA ARG A 164 10.30 -6.66 1.43
C ARG A 164 10.53 -7.14 0.02
N VAL A 165 11.23 -8.26 -0.11
CA VAL A 165 11.25 -9.08 -1.31
C VAL A 165 10.25 -10.22 -1.13
N GLU A 166 9.38 -10.43 -2.11
CA GLU A 166 8.35 -11.46 -2.06
C GLU A 166 8.48 -12.36 -3.30
N THR A 167 8.34 -13.67 -3.09
CA THR A 167 8.25 -14.67 -4.16
C THR A 167 7.01 -15.51 -3.98
N VAL A 168 6.37 -15.86 -5.08
CA VAL A 168 5.23 -16.78 -5.11
C VAL A 168 5.68 -18.07 -5.77
N VAL A 169 5.40 -19.20 -5.13
CA VAL A 169 5.72 -20.53 -5.63
C VAL A 169 4.47 -21.36 -5.90
N ASP A 170 4.57 -22.35 -6.77
CA ASP A 170 3.50 -23.32 -7.00
C ASP A 170 3.53 -24.48 -5.98
N GLY A 171 2.67 -25.49 -6.20
CA GLY A 171 2.56 -26.66 -5.32
C GLY A 171 3.79 -27.56 -5.30
N ASP A 172 4.67 -27.46 -6.30
CA ASP A 172 5.92 -28.20 -6.41
C ASP A 172 7.12 -27.39 -5.86
N GLY A 173 6.92 -26.11 -5.57
CA GLY A 173 7.92 -25.19 -5.03
C GLY A 173 8.68 -24.40 -6.12
N ASP A 174 8.22 -24.45 -7.37
CA ASP A 174 8.78 -23.66 -8.45
C ASP A 174 8.25 -22.21 -8.38
N ILE A 175 9.13 -21.23 -8.63
CA ILE A 175 8.77 -19.81 -8.57
C ILE A 175 7.92 -19.45 -9.78
N ILE A 176 6.73 -18.91 -9.51
CA ILE A 176 5.77 -18.44 -10.51
C ILE A 176 5.69 -16.91 -10.59
N ASP A 177 6.11 -16.20 -9.52
CA ASP A 177 6.22 -14.74 -9.48
C ASP A 177 7.33 -14.30 -8.51
N GLY A 178 7.98 -13.18 -8.79
CA GLY A 178 9.11 -12.67 -8.01
C GLY A 178 10.50 -13.19 -8.41
N GLU A 179 11.51 -12.77 -7.66
CA GLU A 179 12.91 -13.15 -7.86
C GLU A 179 13.49 -13.73 -6.56
N SER A 180 13.94 -14.99 -6.59
CA SER A 180 14.60 -15.62 -5.45
C SER A 180 15.86 -14.85 -5.08
N THR A 181 15.91 -14.34 -3.86
CA THR A 181 17.07 -13.65 -3.29
C THR A 181 17.26 -14.09 -1.85
N ASP A 182 18.52 -14.24 -1.43
CA ASP A 182 18.85 -14.56 -0.05
C ASP A 182 18.62 -13.35 0.86
N ILE A 183 17.98 -13.55 2.02
CA ILE A 183 17.72 -12.47 2.98
C ILE A 183 19.00 -11.75 3.45
N ASP A 184 20.17 -12.39 3.45
CA ASP A 184 21.45 -11.74 3.72
C ASP A 184 21.86 -10.77 2.61
N ALA A 185 21.56 -11.07 1.34
CA ALA A 185 21.78 -10.14 0.24
C ALA A 185 20.82 -8.93 0.34
N VAL A 186 19.54 -9.17 0.67
CA VAL A 186 18.58 -8.09 0.91
C VAL A 186 19.03 -7.22 2.09
N ALA A 187 19.47 -7.83 3.20
CA ALA A 187 19.96 -7.11 4.38
C ALA A 187 21.23 -6.30 4.07
N ALA A 188 22.15 -6.84 3.27
CA ALA A 188 23.36 -6.16 2.83
C ALA A 188 23.07 -4.92 1.97
N ALA A 189 22.06 -4.98 1.10
CA ALA A 189 21.61 -3.86 0.28
C ALA A 189 20.74 -2.85 1.04
N THR A 190 20.06 -3.28 2.11
CA THR A 190 19.16 -2.44 2.88
C THR A 190 19.95 -1.50 3.81
N PRO A 191 19.75 -0.17 3.74
CA PRO A 191 20.36 0.78 4.68
C PRO A 191 20.07 0.40 6.13
N LYS A 192 21.02 0.56 7.04
CA LYS A 192 20.76 0.32 8.48
C LYS A 192 19.75 1.30 9.08
N SER A 193 19.69 2.52 8.54
CA SER A 193 18.77 3.58 8.93
C SER A 193 18.65 4.65 7.85
N VAL A 194 17.56 5.41 7.89
CA VAL A 194 17.35 6.63 7.10
C VAL A 194 17.16 7.81 8.05
N ASP A 195 18.00 8.84 7.90
CA ASP A 195 17.79 10.13 8.54
C ASP A 195 16.83 10.95 7.67
N VAL A 196 15.66 11.27 8.23
CA VAL A 196 14.56 11.92 7.51
C VAL A 196 14.40 13.35 7.98
N THR A 197 14.31 14.27 7.02
CA THR A 197 13.86 15.65 7.22
C THR A 197 12.56 15.87 6.44
N TYR A 198 11.46 16.12 7.14
CA TYR A 198 10.17 16.44 6.53
C TYR A 198 9.81 17.90 6.81
N GLU A 199 9.41 18.63 5.76
CA GLU A 199 9.02 20.03 5.84
C GLU A 199 7.62 20.21 5.26
N LEU A 200 6.75 20.92 6.00
CA LEU A 200 5.43 21.34 5.55
C LEU A 200 5.21 22.77 6.04
N ASP A 201 4.96 23.70 5.11
CA ASP A 201 4.90 25.14 5.39
C ASP A 201 6.14 25.63 6.19
N GLU A 202 5.94 26.17 7.39
CA GLU A 202 7.02 26.65 8.28
C GLU A 202 7.49 25.58 9.28
N GLN A 203 6.89 24.38 9.24
CA GLN A 203 7.18 23.29 10.17
C GLN A 203 8.24 22.36 9.61
N THR A 204 9.21 21.99 10.46
CA THR A 204 10.23 20.99 10.15
C THR A 204 10.20 19.88 11.19
N PHE A 205 10.28 18.64 10.72
CA PHE A 205 10.39 17.45 11.57
C PHE A 205 11.59 16.60 11.12
N GLU A 206 12.48 16.31 12.05
CA GLU A 206 13.67 15.49 11.82
C GLU A 206 13.61 14.22 12.67
N THR A 207 13.89 13.07 12.07
CA THR A 207 13.90 11.79 12.78
C THR A 207 14.78 10.75 12.08
N THR A 208 15.27 9.76 12.82
CA THR A 208 15.99 8.61 12.25
C THR A 208 15.10 7.37 12.29
N ARG A 209 14.91 6.69 11.16
CA ARG A 209 14.15 5.45 11.05
C ARG A 209 15.08 4.27 10.82
N GLU A 210 15.02 3.27 11.68
CA GLU A 210 15.70 1.99 11.44
C GLU A 210 14.98 1.25 10.31
N VAL A 211 15.74 0.60 9.42
CA VAL A 211 15.20 -0.16 8.29
C VAL A 211 15.50 -1.64 8.43
N PHE A 212 14.52 -2.46 8.09
CA PHE A 212 14.61 -3.91 8.10
C PHE A 212 14.42 -4.48 6.69
N ALA A 213 15.22 -5.48 6.35
CA ALA A 213 14.98 -6.35 5.22
C ALA A 213 13.99 -7.44 5.62
N GLU A 214 13.00 -7.69 4.77
CA GLU A 214 12.05 -8.79 4.89
C GLU A 214 12.10 -9.65 3.63
N TYR A 215 11.97 -10.96 3.83
CA TYR A 215 11.83 -11.92 2.75
C TYR A 215 10.61 -12.78 3.04
N ARG A 216 9.78 -13.01 2.03
CA ARG A 216 8.57 -13.82 2.14
C ARG A 216 8.39 -14.72 0.93
N THR A 217 8.08 -15.98 1.18
CA THR A 217 7.67 -16.96 0.17
C THR A 217 6.21 -17.33 0.40
N MET A 218 5.39 -17.33 -0.65
CA MET A 218 3.95 -17.63 -0.60
C MET A 218 3.51 -18.69 -1.60
#